data_AF-A0A6C0GTX6-F1
#
_entry.id   AF-A0A6C0GTX6-F1
#
_cell.length_a   1.000
_cell.length_b   1.000
_cell.length_c   1.000
_cell.angle_alpha   90.00
_cell.angle_beta   90.00
_cell.angle_gamma   90.00
#
_symmetry.space_group_name_H-M   'P 1'
#
loop_
_entity.id
_entity.type
_entity.pdbx_description
1 polymer ?
#
loop_
_entity_poly.entity_id
_entity_poly.type
_entity_poly.pdbx_seq_one_letter_code
_entity_poly.pdbx_strand_id
1 'polypeptide(L)'
;MRKLYTPLGIIVFLWLTGCSIPEIKQPKFTIEVPLLIEQIKEMNQFENVQIQSTVSAHNDQTSYYIVVHIKNGQHLPEDDKELSNLGLQIAEKVKNKVENAEEFDAFSIVFHSDYNVGFVRAGNSRQYNFRNTDI
;
A
#
# COMPACT_ATOMS: atom_id res chain seq x y z
N MET A 1 8.23 -48.37 53.89
CA MET A 1 6.87 -47.78 53.88
C MET A 1 6.81 -46.70 52.81
N ARG A 2 5.78 -46.78 51.95
CA ARG A 2 5.12 -45.79 51.06
C ARG A 2 5.91 -44.65 50.38
N LYS A 3 5.74 -44.66 49.05
CA LYS A 3 6.02 -43.67 47.99
C LYS A 3 5.65 -42.22 48.32
N LEU A 4 6.33 -41.25 47.70
CA LEU A 4 5.67 -40.05 47.18
C LEU A 4 6.38 -39.50 45.93
N TYR A 5 5.55 -39.10 44.98
CA TYR A 5 5.84 -38.75 43.59
C TYR A 5 6.38 -37.31 43.45
N THR A 6 7.17 -37.11 42.39
CA THR A 6 7.42 -35.90 41.57
C THR A 6 6.57 -34.65 41.87
N PRO A 7 7.15 -33.44 41.69
CA PRO A 7 7.08 -32.88 40.34
C PRO A 7 8.40 -32.28 39.84
N LEU A 8 8.68 -32.63 38.58
CA LEU A 8 9.48 -31.86 37.64
C LEU A 8 8.94 -30.41 37.63
N GLY A 9 9.59 -29.53 38.37
CA GLY A 9 9.16 -28.15 38.53
C GLY A 9 9.56 -27.29 37.34
N ILE A 10 8.62 -27.08 36.42
CA ILE A 10 8.42 -25.82 35.69
C ILE A 10 9.66 -25.31 34.92
N ILE A 11 9.99 -25.95 33.79
CA ILE A 11 10.79 -25.32 32.71
C ILE A 11 9.97 -25.38 31.43
N VAL A 12 8.83 -24.68 31.39
CA VAL A 12 8.17 -24.27 30.13
C VAL A 12 7.35 -23.00 30.40
N PHE A 13 7.97 -21.95 30.94
CA PHE A 13 7.42 -20.60 30.78
C PHE A 13 7.91 -20.07 29.43
N LEU A 14 7.22 -20.55 28.40
CA LEU A 14 6.70 -19.72 27.32
C LEU A 14 7.63 -18.59 26.92
N TRP A 15 8.55 -18.91 26.01
CA TRP A 15 9.08 -18.01 25.01
C TRP A 15 7.92 -17.52 24.11
N LEU A 16 7.02 -16.72 24.69
CA LEU A 16 6.13 -15.84 23.95
C LEU A 16 6.97 -14.60 23.62
N THR A 17 7.98 -14.77 22.77
CA THR A 17 8.53 -13.64 22.01
C THR A 17 7.37 -13.17 21.14
N GLY A 18 6.63 -12.18 21.65
CA GLY A 18 5.50 -11.61 20.95
C GLY A 18 5.96 -11.18 19.57
N CYS A 19 5.39 -11.75 18.52
CA CYS A 19 5.39 -11.09 17.23
C CYS A 19 4.72 -9.74 17.43
N SER A 20 5.51 -8.67 17.58
CA SER A 20 5.00 -7.32 17.50
C SER A 20 4.57 -7.09 16.07
N ILE A 21 3.25 -7.13 15.83
CA ILE A 21 2.70 -6.76 14.53
C ILE A 21 2.99 -5.26 14.34
N PRO A 22 3.67 -4.86 13.26
CA PRO A 22 3.97 -3.46 13.03
C PRO A 22 2.67 -2.67 12.87
N GLU A 23 2.55 -1.58 13.62
CA GLU A 23 1.38 -0.70 13.56
C GLU A 23 1.37 0.05 12.22
N ILE A 24 0.22 0.06 11.53
CA ILE A 24 0.07 0.75 10.24
C ILE A 24 -0.05 2.26 10.48
N LYS A 25 0.87 3.03 9.91
CA LYS A 25 0.77 4.49 9.89
C LYS A 25 -0.34 4.95 8.95
N GLN A 26 -1.14 5.90 9.42
CA GLN A 26 -2.24 6.49 8.65
C GLN A 26 -1.82 7.85 8.08
N PRO A 27 -2.01 8.10 6.78
CA PRO A 27 -1.69 9.39 6.19
C PRO A 27 -2.70 10.44 6.67
N LYS A 28 -2.17 11.59 7.11
CA LYS A 28 -2.99 12.75 7.43
C LYS A 28 -2.99 13.69 6.24
N PHE A 29 -4.17 14.02 5.72
CA PHE A 29 -4.30 14.85 4.52
C PHE A 29 -4.65 16.30 4.87
N THR A 30 -4.01 17.23 4.15
CA THR A 30 -4.27 18.68 4.20
C THR A 30 -5.65 19.05 3.64
N ILE A 31 -6.26 18.16 2.86
CA ILE A 31 -7.58 18.31 2.25
C ILE A 31 -8.39 17.04 2.49
N GLU A 32 -9.70 17.11 2.29
CA GLU A 32 -10.56 15.93 2.36
C GLU A 32 -10.18 14.90 1.28
N VAL A 33 -10.04 13.64 1.67
CA VAL A 33 -9.66 12.54 0.78
C VAL A 33 -10.56 12.43 -0.47
N PRO A 34 -11.89 12.60 -0.38
CA PRO A 34 -12.75 12.62 -1.56
C PRO A 34 -12.36 13.68 -2.60
N LEU A 35 -11.96 14.88 -2.17
CA LEU A 35 -11.52 15.95 -3.07
C LEU A 35 -10.18 15.60 -3.74
N LEU A 36 -9.25 14.99 -3.00
CA LEU A 36 -8.01 14.48 -3.59
C LEU A 36 -8.28 13.39 -4.63
N ILE A 37 -9.21 12.48 -4.33
CA ILE A 37 -9.64 11.42 -5.26
C ILE A 37 -10.22 12.03 -6.54
N GLU A 38 -11.07 13.05 -6.44
CA GLU A 38 -11.61 13.75 -7.61
C GLU A 38 -10.51 14.40 -8.44
N GLN A 39 -9.56 15.10 -7.81
CA GLN A 39 -8.42 15.70 -8.51
C GLN A 39 -7.56 14.68 -9.26
N ILE A 40 -7.39 13.47 -8.71
CA ILE A 40 -6.65 12.39 -9.38
C ILE A 40 -7.47 11.83 -10.53
N LYS A 41 -8.79 11.61 -10.34
CA LYS A 41 -9.69 11.14 -11.40
C LYS A 41 -9.68 12.06 -12.62
N GLU A 42 -9.63 13.37 -12.42
CA GLU A 42 -9.60 14.36 -13.50
C GLU A 42 -8.31 14.32 -14.35
N MET A 43 -7.21 13.76 -13.82
CA MET A 43 -5.93 13.73 -14.56
C MET A 43 -5.99 12.87 -15.82
N ASN A 44 -6.70 11.74 -15.79
CA ASN A 44 -6.83 10.85 -16.94
C ASN A 44 -8.19 10.11 -16.98
N GLN A 45 -9.23 10.78 -16.48
CA GLN A 45 -10.62 10.29 -16.47
C GLN A 45 -10.76 8.87 -15.88
N PHE A 46 -10.13 8.63 -14.73
CA PHE A 46 -10.18 7.33 -14.07
C PHE A 46 -11.59 7.04 -13.52
N GLU A 47 -12.09 5.83 -13.72
CA GLU A 47 -13.40 5.42 -13.16
C GLU A 47 -13.36 5.39 -11.63
N ASN A 48 -12.32 4.76 -11.08
CA ASN A 48 -12.17 4.63 -9.63
C ASN A 48 -10.72 4.88 -9.18
N VAL A 49 -10.59 5.58 -8.07
CA VAL A 49 -9.32 5.86 -7.40
C VAL A 49 -9.53 5.61 -5.91
N GLN A 50 -8.63 4.85 -5.31
CA GLN A 50 -8.64 4.55 -3.88
C GLN A 50 -7.24 4.77 -3.33
N ILE A 51 -7.16 5.43 -2.17
CA ILE A 51 -5.91 5.67 -1.46
C ILE A 51 -5.94 4.85 -0.17
N GLN A 52 -4.89 4.08 0.08
CA GLN A 52 -4.73 3.26 1.28
C GLN A 52 -3.30 3.40 1.80
N SER A 53 -3.07 3.10 3.08
CA SER A 53 -1.73 2.86 3.59
C SER A 53 -1.51 1.38 3.86
N THR A 54 -0.28 0.92 3.65
CA THR A 54 0.12 -0.44 3.95
C THR A 54 1.50 -0.46 4.60
N VAL A 55 1.78 -1.53 5.32
CA VAL A 55 3.06 -1.80 5.94
C VAL A 55 3.61 -3.11 5.38
N SER A 56 4.88 -3.12 5.03
CA SER A 56 5.60 -4.33 4.62
C SER A 56 6.77 -4.52 5.57
N ALA A 57 6.87 -5.70 6.19
CA ALA A 57 7.99 -6.06 7.04
C ALA A 57 8.79 -7.18 6.36
N HIS A 58 10.05 -6.91 6.03
CA HIS A 58 10.95 -7.89 5.42
C HIS A 58 12.36 -7.73 5.96
N ASN A 59 13.00 -8.83 6.39
CA ASN A 59 14.36 -8.87 6.93
C ASN A 59 14.64 -7.76 7.96
N ASP A 60 13.82 -7.70 9.01
CA ASP A 60 13.90 -6.72 10.11
C ASP A 60 13.75 -5.24 9.70
N GLN A 61 13.38 -4.97 8.45
CA GLN A 61 13.03 -3.65 7.96
C GLN A 61 11.51 -3.54 7.82
N THR A 62 10.93 -2.54 8.48
CA THR A 62 9.52 -2.17 8.33
C THR A 62 9.46 -0.97 7.40
N SER A 63 8.75 -1.10 6.29
CA SER A 63 8.50 -0.03 5.33
C SER A 63 7.03 0.33 5.26
N TYR A 64 6.75 1.62 5.20
CA TYR A 64 5.42 2.22 5.17
C TYR A 64 5.16 2.81 3.79
N TYR A 65 4.03 2.43 3.20
CA TYR A 65 3.67 2.82 1.86
C TYR A 65 2.30 3.49 1.84
N ILE A 66 2.17 4.52 1.00
CA ILE A 66 0.85 4.99 0.54
C ILE A 66 0.61 4.35 -0.83
N VAL A 67 -0.48 3.60 -0.95
CA VAL A 67 -0.87 2.90 -2.17
C VAL A 67 -2.08 3.59 -2.78
N VAL A 68 -1.97 3.96 -4.04
CA VAL A 68 -3.06 4.51 -4.84
C VAL A 68 -3.47 3.47 -5.86
N HIS A 69 -4.65 2.88 -5.67
CA HIS A 69 -5.26 1.99 -6.63
C HIS A 69 -6.10 2.79 -7.61
N ILE A 70 -5.82 2.61 -8.88
CA ILE A 70 -6.51 3.27 -9.99
C ILE A 70 -7.14 2.17 -10.83
N LYS A 71 -8.45 2.24 -11.05
CA LYS A 71 -9.17 1.26 -11.84
C LYS A 71 -9.76 1.92 -13.08
N ASN A 72 -9.60 1.24 -14.22
CA ASN A 72 -10.18 1.58 -15.52
C ASN A 72 -10.03 3.06 -15.87
N GLY A 73 -8.88 3.43 -16.43
CA GLY A 73 -8.80 4.64 -17.25
C GLY A 73 -9.28 4.29 -18.66
N GLN A 74 -10.17 5.11 -19.25
CA GLN A 74 -10.62 4.91 -20.63
C GLN A 74 -9.45 4.84 -21.62
N HIS A 75 -8.31 5.47 -21.28
CA HIS A 75 -7.09 5.50 -22.07
C HIS A 75 -5.86 5.48 -21.14
N LEU A 76 -5.58 4.35 -20.49
CA LEU A 76 -4.27 4.17 -19.86
C LEU A 76 -3.20 4.05 -20.96
N PRO A 77 -2.07 4.77 -20.88
CA PRO A 77 -0.96 4.58 -21.81
C PRO A 77 -0.54 3.10 -21.90
N GLU A 78 -0.34 2.62 -23.13
CA GLU A 78 0.22 1.28 -23.36
C GLU A 78 1.71 1.28 -23.02
N ASP A 79 2.41 2.37 -23.37
CA ASP A 79 3.83 2.56 -23.10
C ASP A 79 4.12 2.64 -21.59
N ASP A 80 5.08 1.83 -21.15
CA ASP A 80 5.43 1.68 -19.74
C ASP A 80 6.06 2.94 -19.15
N LYS A 81 6.81 3.70 -19.96
CA LYS A 81 7.45 4.95 -19.52
C LYS A 81 6.42 6.06 -19.36
N GLU A 82 5.47 6.18 -20.28
CA GLU A 82 4.35 7.11 -20.14
C GLU A 82 3.48 6.78 -18.92
N LEU A 83 3.19 5.50 -18.69
CA LEU A 83 2.41 5.09 -17.52
C LEU A 83 3.17 5.32 -16.20
N SER A 84 4.48 5.08 -16.19
CA SER A 84 5.35 5.41 -15.05
C SER A 84 5.36 6.92 -14.77
N ASN A 85 5.46 7.77 -15.81
CA ASN A 85 5.39 9.22 -15.65
C ASN A 85 4.04 9.69 -15.11
N LEU A 86 2.94 9.09 -15.57
CA LEU A 86 1.61 9.35 -15.02
C LEU A 86 1.54 8.92 -13.55
N GLY A 87 2.10 7.76 -13.21
CA GLY A 87 2.25 7.31 -11.83
C GLY A 87 3.01 8.32 -10.97
N LEU A 88 4.15 8.83 -11.46
CA LEU A 88 4.95 9.82 -10.73
C LEU A 88 4.14 11.10 -10.45
N GLN A 89 3.43 11.64 -11.44
CA GLN A 89 2.59 12.83 -11.25
C GLN A 89 1.48 12.61 -10.21
N ILE A 90 0.90 11.41 -10.17
CA ILE A 90 -0.11 11.06 -9.16
C ILE A 90 0.54 10.95 -7.79
N ALA A 91 1.72 10.32 -7.70
CA ALA A 91 2.46 10.19 -6.46
C ALA A 91 2.87 11.55 -5.89
N GLU A 92 3.39 12.46 -6.72
CA GLU A 92 3.66 13.87 -6.36
C GLU A 92 2.40 14.57 -5.84
N LYS A 93 1.27 14.42 -6.54
CA LYS A 93 0.01 15.05 -6.15
C LYS A 93 -0.47 14.54 -4.79
N VAL A 94 -0.37 13.24 -4.52
CA VAL A 94 -0.72 12.66 -3.22
C VAL A 94 0.25 13.13 -2.14
N LYS A 95 1.57 13.03 -2.38
CA LYS A 95 2.61 13.48 -1.44
C LYS A 95 2.40 14.93 -1.01
N ASN A 96 2.14 15.82 -1.95
CA ASN A 96 1.89 17.25 -1.70
C ASN A 96 0.64 17.53 -0.85
N LYS A 97 -0.20 16.52 -0.62
CA LYS A 97 -1.39 16.63 0.23
C LYS A 97 -1.28 15.86 1.54
N VAL A 98 -0.22 15.11 1.78
CA VAL A 98 0.02 14.37 3.03
C VAL A 98 0.85 15.25 3.97
N GLU A 99 0.35 15.52 5.16
CA GLU A 99 1.03 16.34 6.18
C GLU A 99 2.25 15.64 6.77
N ASN A 100 2.14 14.34 7.02
CA ASN A 100 3.19 13.48 7.59
C ASN A 100 3.86 12.62 6.50
N ALA A 101 4.17 13.22 5.35
CA ALA A 101 4.70 12.48 4.19
C ALA A 101 6.05 11.80 4.49
N GLU A 102 6.86 12.39 5.37
CA GLU A 102 8.14 11.87 5.85
C GLU A 102 8.04 10.57 6.64
N GLU A 103 6.85 10.22 7.14
CA GLU A 103 6.63 8.97 7.85
C GLU A 103 6.52 7.74 6.93
N PHE A 104 6.42 7.97 5.62
CA PHE A 104 6.27 6.96 4.58
C PHE A 104 7.53 6.86 3.72
N ASP A 105 7.92 5.63 3.39
CA ASP A 105 9.12 5.34 2.62
C ASP A 105 8.89 5.49 1.11
N ALA A 106 7.68 5.20 0.64
CA ALA A 106 7.34 5.23 -0.78
C ALA A 106 5.84 5.40 -1.05
N PHE A 107 5.55 5.83 -2.27
CA PHE A 107 4.23 5.93 -2.85
C PHE A 107 4.12 4.89 -3.97
N SER A 108 3.14 3.99 -3.88
CA SER A 108 2.90 2.93 -4.86
C SER A 108 1.65 3.25 -5.66
N ILE A 109 1.77 3.30 -6.97
CA ILE A 109 0.64 3.53 -7.87
C ILE A 109 0.34 2.24 -8.60
N VAL A 110 -0.88 1.73 -8.43
CA VAL A 110 -1.33 0.46 -9.00
C VAL A 110 -2.44 0.73 -10.00
N PHE A 111 -2.14 0.54 -11.27
CA PHE A 111 -3.10 0.65 -12.37
C PHE A 111 -3.73 -0.71 -12.64
N HIS A 112 -5.03 -0.82 -12.42
CA HIS A 112 -5.85 -1.98 -12.73
C HIS A 112 -6.60 -1.77 -14.04
N SER A 113 -6.35 -2.64 -15.00
CA SER A 113 -7.09 -2.73 -16.26
C SER A 113 -7.95 -3.97 -16.24
N ASP A 114 -9.28 -3.81 -16.24
CA ASP A 114 -10.22 -4.91 -16.44
C ASP A 114 -10.61 -4.95 -17.92
N TYR A 115 -10.53 -6.12 -18.55
CA TYR A 115 -11.03 -6.31 -19.91
C TYR A 115 -11.86 -7.59 -20.00
N ASN A 116 -12.93 -7.52 -20.79
CA ASN A 116 -13.80 -8.67 -21.06
C ASN A 116 -13.26 -9.43 -22.27
N VAL A 117 -12.89 -10.70 -22.09
CA VAL A 117 -12.59 -11.62 -23.19
C VAL A 117 -13.73 -12.63 -23.28
N GLY A 118 -14.74 -12.31 -24.10
CA GLY A 118 -15.98 -13.09 -24.17
C GLY A 118 -16.76 -13.07 -22.85
N PHE A 119 -16.96 -14.24 -22.23
CA PHE A 119 -17.64 -14.36 -20.92
C PHE A 119 -16.70 -14.30 -19.71
N VAL A 120 -15.39 -14.16 -19.95
CA VAL A 120 -14.38 -14.13 -18.89
C VAL A 120 -13.96 -12.69 -18.61
N ARG A 121 -14.07 -12.27 -17.34
CA ARG A 121 -13.41 -11.06 -16.85
C ARG A 121 -11.96 -11.37 -16.55
N ALA A 122 -11.06 -10.78 -17.32
CA ALA A 122 -9.62 -10.82 -17.06
C ALA A 122 -9.17 -9.44 -16.56
N GLY A 123 -8.16 -9.45 -15.69
CA GLY A 123 -7.58 -8.23 -15.13
C GLY A 123 -6.06 -8.29 -15.23
N ASN A 124 -5.45 -7.16 -15.51
CA ASN A 124 -4.01 -6.96 -15.39
C ASN A 124 -3.76 -5.76 -14.47
N SER A 125 -2.70 -5.84 -13.67
CA SER A 125 -2.29 -4.76 -12.78
C SER A 125 -0.82 -4.40 -13.04
N ARG A 126 -0.56 -3.11 -13.28
CA ARG A 126 0.80 -2.56 -13.38
C ARG A 126 1.07 -1.69 -12.16
N GLN A 127 2.12 -1.99 -11.41
CA GLN A 127 2.50 -1.26 -10.19
C GLN A 127 3.83 -0.54 -10.36
N TYR A 128 3.86 0.73 -9.97
CA TYR A 128 5.06 1.56 -9.93
C TYR A 128 5.29 2.07 -8.51
N ASN A 129 6.50 1.86 -8.00
CA ASN A 129 6.89 2.30 -6.66
C ASN A 129 7.86 3.47 -6.78
N PHE A 130 7.50 4.58 -6.16
CA PHE A 130 8.31 5.80 -6.13
C PHE A 130 8.77 6.04 -4.69
N ARG A 131 10.08 6.11 -4.46
CA ARG A 131 10.59 6.39 -3.11
C ARG A 131 10.27 7.81 -2.73
N ASN A 132 9.96 8.06 -1.47
CA ASN A 132 9.63 9.39 -0.99
C ASN A 132 10.78 10.40 -1.22
N THR A 133 12.03 9.93 -1.27
CA THR A 133 13.21 10.75 -1.58
C THR A 133 13.33 11.17 -3.05
N ASP A 134 12.64 10.47 -3.94
CA ASP A 134 12.80 10.58 -5.40
C ASP A 134 11.63 11.36 -6.05
N ILE A 135 10.67 11.78 -5.24
CA ILE A 135 9.44 12.54 -5.57
C ILE A 135 9.53 13.90 -4.89
#